data_AF-A0A7U9SM21-F1
#
_entry.id   AF-A0A7U9SM21-F1
#
_cell.length_a   1.000
_cell.length_b   1.000
_cell.length_c   1.000
_cell.angle_alpha   90.00
_cell.angle_beta   90.00
_cell.angle_gamma   90.00
#
_symmetry.space_group_name_H-M   'P 1'
#
loop_
_entity.id
_entity.type
_entity.pdbx_description
1 polymer ?
#
loop_
_entity_poly.entity_id
_entity_poly.type
_entity_poly.pdbx_seq_one_letter_code
_entity_poly.pdbx_strand_id
1 'polypeptide(L)' 'MAKVFNVNGACQKNIHYMVNLTPRLMEIKAMTDAGKFFSINKARQYGKTTMLRAFTEFIRNSYIVLRLNNP' A
#
# COMPACT_ATOMS: atom_id res chain seq x y z
N MET A 1 -21.70 10.20 6.56
CA MET A 1 -21.24 9.28 7.63
C MET A 1 -19.83 9.68 8.05
N ALA A 2 -19.54 9.65 9.35
CA ALA A 2 -18.17 9.81 9.85
C ALA A 2 -17.33 8.56 9.52
N LYS A 3 -16.03 8.74 9.26
CA LYS A 3 -15.11 7.61 9.08
C LYS A 3 -14.96 6.83 10.39
N VAL A 4 -14.59 5.54 10.30
CA VAL A 4 -14.35 4.67 11.45
C VAL A 4 -12.90 4.20 11.55
N PHE A 5 -12.42 3.93 12.75
CA PHE A 5 -11.13 3.26 12.94
C PHE A 5 -11.27 1.78 12.63
N ASN A 6 -10.31 1.24 11.89
CA ASN A 6 -10.28 -0.18 11.56
C ASN A 6 -9.02 -0.83 12.10
N VAL A 7 -9.20 -1.82 12.97
CA VAL A 7 -8.12 -2.60 13.60
C VAL A 7 -8.01 -4.02 13.01
N ASN A 8 -8.99 -4.44 12.21
CA ASN A 8 -9.08 -5.79 11.64
C ASN A 8 -9.01 -5.75 10.11
N GLY A 9 -8.22 -6.63 9.51
CA GLY A 9 -8.15 -6.75 8.04
C GLY A 9 -7.59 -5.51 7.32
N ALA A 10 -7.93 -5.37 6.03
CA ALA A 10 -7.43 -4.28 5.19
C ALA A 10 -8.27 -3.01 5.33
N CYS A 11 -7.61 -1.84 5.32
CA CYS A 11 -8.32 -0.56 5.42
C CYS A 11 -8.84 -0.09 4.06
N GLN A 12 -10.04 0.49 4.06
CA GLN A 12 -10.67 1.08 2.88
C GLN A 12 -10.75 2.60 3.04
N LYS A 13 -10.17 3.36 2.11
CA LYS A 13 -10.00 4.82 2.20
C LYS A 13 -11.32 5.60 2.31
N ASN A 14 -12.40 5.07 1.74
CA ASN A 14 -13.71 5.72 1.69
C ASN A 14 -14.46 5.65 3.02
N ILE A 15 -14.17 4.65 3.86
CA ILE A 15 -14.90 4.39 5.11
C ILE A 15 -14.00 4.44 6.36
N HIS A 16 -12.70 4.20 6.23
CA HIS A 16 -11.78 4.15 7.36
C HIS A 16 -10.92 5.41 7.48
N TYR A 17 -10.57 5.78 8.72
CA TYR A 17 -9.48 6.72 8.97
C TYR A 17 -8.17 6.12 8.43
N MET A 18 -7.48 6.93 7.61
CA MET A 18 -6.26 6.53 6.91
C MET A 18 -5.24 7.63 7.06
N VAL A 19 -4.01 7.23 7.41
CA VAL A 19 -2.85 8.12 7.31
C VAL A 19 -2.54 8.40 5.85
N ASN A 20 -1.91 9.55 5.57
CA ASN A 20 -1.47 9.87 4.22
C ASN A 20 -0.31 8.94 3.81
N LEU A 21 -0.55 8.10 2.81
CA LEU A 21 0.43 7.13 2.32
C LEU A 21 1.31 7.70 1.21
N THR A 22 0.94 8.83 0.60
CA THR A 22 1.61 9.40 -0.59
C THR A 22 3.12 9.55 -0.43
N PRO A 23 3.67 10.11 0.67
CA PRO A 23 5.12 10.24 0.83
C PRO A 23 5.85 8.90 0.70
N ARG A 24 5.32 7.89 1.39
CA ARG A 24 5.91 6.56 1.39
C ARG A 24 5.72 5.83 0.06
N LEU A 25 4.63 6.06 -0.65
CA LEU A 25 4.42 5.53 -2.00
C LEU A 25 5.42 6.13 -3.00
N MET A 26 5.74 7.43 -2.88
CA MET A 26 6.76 8.08 -3.71
C MET A 26 8.15 7.51 -3.47
N GLU A 27 8.53 7.27 -2.21
CA GLU A 27 9.80 6.61 -1.87
C GLU A 27 9.91 5.21 -2.49
N ILE A 28 8.86 4.40 -2.36
CA ILE A 28 8.82 3.05 -2.95
C ILE A 28 8.86 3.13 -4.48
N LYS A 29 8.15 4.08 -5.09
CA LYS A 29 8.19 4.30 -6.54
C LYS A 29 9.59 4.69 -6.99
N ALA A 30 10.28 5.60 -6.31
CA ALA A 30 11.65 5.99 -6.66
C ALA A 30 12.63 4.81 -6.63
N MET A 31 12.50 3.91 -5.64
CA MET A 31 13.28 2.67 -5.63
C MET A 31 12.92 1.74 -6.79
N THR A 32 11.63 1.63 -7.11
CA THR A 32 11.13 0.80 -8.22
C THR A 32 11.60 1.33 -9.58
N ASP A 33 11.50 2.65 -9.80
CA ASP A 33 11.99 3.33 -11.00
C ASP A 33 13.50 3.15 -11.19
N ALA A 34 14.25 3.03 -10.08
CA ALA A 34 15.69 2.75 -10.09
C ALA A 34 16.02 1.26 -10.25
N GLY A 35 15.03 0.38 -10.47
CA GLY A 35 15.22 -1.07 -10.60
C GLY A 35 15.64 -1.78 -9.30
N LYS A 36 15.47 -1.13 -8.13
CA LYS A 36 15.87 -1.68 -6.84
C LYS A 36 14.77 -2.55 -6.24
N PHE A 37 15.18 -3.61 -5.56
CA PHE A 37 14.29 -4.40 -4.72
C PHE A 37 14.10 -3.74 -3.35
N PHE A 38 12.90 -3.87 -2.78
CA PHE A 38 12.59 -3.40 -1.42
C PHE A 38 11.79 -4.46 -0.66
N SER A 39 11.83 -4.41 0.67
CA SER A 39 11.03 -5.27 1.54
C SER A 39 10.18 -4.45 2.51
N ILE A 40 9.00 -4.95 2.85
CA ILE A 40 8.09 -4.32 3.82
C ILE A 40 8.00 -5.24 5.06
N ASN A 41 8.92 -5.05 5.99
CA ASN A 41 9.00 -5.83 7.23
C ASN A 41 8.43 -5.04 8.41
N LYS A 42 7.19 -5.33 8.79
CA LYS A 42 6.52 -4.79 9.99
C LYS A 42 5.66 -5.87 10.66
N ALA A 43 5.37 -5.71 11.95
CA ALA A 43 4.51 -6.63 12.71
C ALA A 43 3.07 -6.72 12.13
N ARG A 44 2.27 -7.68 12.62
CA ARG A 44 0.86 -7.85 12.18
C ARG A 44 0.06 -6.55 12.40
N GLN A 45 -0.93 -6.31 11.54
CA GLN A 45 -1.82 -5.13 11.57
C GLN A 45 -1.18 -3.76 11.28
N TYR A 46 0.09 -3.68 10.89
CA TYR A 46 0.74 -2.43 10.44
C TYR A 46 0.36 -1.97 9.01
N GLY A 47 -0.77 -2.47 8.48
CA GLY A 47 -1.25 -2.04 7.16
C GLY A 47 -0.38 -2.45 5.97
N LYS A 48 0.47 -3.47 6.07
CA LYS A 48 1.34 -3.95 4.97
C LYS A 48 0.55 -4.28 3.70
N THR A 49 -0.55 -5.03 3.83
CA THR A 49 -1.44 -5.36 2.71
C THR A 49 -2.10 -4.11 2.14
N THR A 50 -2.48 -3.16 2.99
CA THR A 50 -3.04 -1.87 2.57
C THR A 50 -2.01 -1.05 1.77
N MET A 51 -0.74 -1.02 2.21
CA MET A 51 0.36 -0.37 1.49
C MET A 51 0.58 -1.00 0.11
N LEU A 52 0.63 -2.33 0.01
CA LEU A 52 0.81 -3.01 -1.27
C LEU A 52 -0.35 -2.76 -2.23
N ARG A 53 -1.60 -2.77 -1.74
CA ARG A 53 -2.78 -2.43 -2.55
C ARG A 53 -2.73 -0.98 -3.03
N ALA A 54 -2.42 -0.05 -2.14
CA ALA A 54 -2.28 1.36 -2.49
C ALA A 54 -1.15 1.60 -3.49
N PHE A 55 -0.03 0.90 -3.35
CA PHE A 55 1.10 1.00 -4.27
C PHE A 55 0.77 0.43 -5.65
N THR A 56 0.08 -0.73 -5.70
CA THR A 56 -0.41 -1.30 -6.97
C THR A 56 -1.25 -0.28 -7.74
N GLU A 57 -2.18 0.38 -7.06
CA GLU A 57 -3.04 1.39 -7.68
C GLU A 57 -2.25 2.63 -8.08
N PHE A 58 -1.28 3.05 -7.26
CA PHE A 58 -0.46 4.24 -7.51
C PHE A 58 0.38 4.14 -8.78
N ILE A 59 0.86 2.94 -9.13
CA ILE A 59 1.76 2.72 -10.28
C ILE A 59 1.05 2.13 -11.51
N ARG A 60 -0.26 1.88 -11.45
CA ARG A 60 -1.01 1.11 -12.46
C ARG A 60 -0.92 1.66 -13.89
N ASN A 61 -0.69 2.96 -14.05
CA ASN A 61 -0.62 3.62 -15.34
C ASN A 61 0.78 3.56 -15.97
N SER A 62 1.80 3.15 -15.20
CA SER A 62 3.20 3.13 -15.65
C SER A 62 3.84 1.75 -15.55
N TYR A 63 3.20 0.80 -14.85
CA TYR A 63 3.77 -0.51 -14.56
C TYR A 63 2.74 -1.62 -14.71
N ILE A 64 3.20 -2.78 -15.21
CA ILE A 64 2.47 -4.05 -15.11
C ILE A 64 2.79 -4.66 -13.76
N VAL A 65 1.76 -4.90 -12.94
CA VAL A 65 1.93 -5.48 -11.60
C VAL A 65 1.61 -6.97 -11.63
N LEU A 66 2.62 -7.80 -11.36
CA LEU A 66 2.47 -9.24 -11.21
C LEU A 66 2.37 -9.61 -9.73
N ARG A 67 1.32 -10.33 -9.34
CA ARG A 67 1.17 -10.89 -7.98
C ARG A 67 1.49 -12.37 -8.02
N LEU A 68 2.58 -12.76 -7.34
CA LEU A 68 3.05 -14.15 -7.33
C LEU A 68 2.25 -15.06 -6.39
N ASN A 69 1.52 -14.49 -5.42
CA ASN A 69 0.62 -15.21 -4.53
C ASN A 69 -0.68 -14.42 -4.36
N ASN A 70 -1.81 -15.13 -4.33
CA ASN A 70 -3.13 -14.53 -4.03
C ASN A 70 -3.40 -14.70 -2.53
N PRO A 71 -3.42 -13.61 -1.72
CA PRO A 71 -3.75 -13.67 -0.29
C PRO A 71 -5.24 -13.84 -0.03
#